data_AF-C3XWQ8-F1
#
_entry.id   AF-C3XWQ8-F1
#
_cell.length_a   1.000
_cell.length_b   1.000
_cell.length_c   1.000
_cell.angle_alpha   90.00
_cell.angle_beta   90.00
_cell.angle_gamma   90.00
#
_symmetry.space_group_name_H-M   'P 1'
#
loop_
_entity.id
_entity.type
_entity.pdbx_description
1 polymer ?
#
loop_
_entity_poly.entity_id
_entity_poly.type
_entity_poly.pdbx_seq_one_letter_code
_entity_poly.pdbx_strand_id
1 'polypeptide(L)'
;MVLSKVKPMKPPMNIDAYVLYLSDAYVLYLSDAYVLYISDAYVLYLSDAYVLYLSDAYVLYLSDAYVLYLSDAHVLYLSDAYVLYLSDAYVLYLSDAYVLYLSDAFVLYLSDAYVLYLSDAYVLYLSDAYVLYLSDTYVLYLSDAYVLYLSDAYVLYLSDAYVLYLSDAYVLYLSDAYVLYLSDAYVLYLSDAYVLYLSDAYVLYLSDAYVLYLSDAHVLYLSDAYVLYLSDAYVLYLSDAYSKSLHDFPRRVTGPKKYEKPSEDSDTSSEPFGDDRGASGEVGEPSATSEDVRLLSDEKPT
;
A
#
# COMPACT_ATOMS: atom_id res chain seq x y z
N MET A 1 34.05 19.81 -34.11
CA MET A 1 34.52 20.52 -32.91
C MET A 1 34.19 22.00 -33.03
N VAL A 2 32.99 22.40 -32.61
CA VAL A 2 32.58 23.81 -32.54
C VAL A 2 32.63 24.24 -31.07
N LEU A 3 33.63 25.03 -30.70
CA LEU A 3 33.71 25.67 -29.38
C LEU A 3 32.98 27.02 -29.43
N SER A 4 31.66 26.99 -29.37
CA SER A 4 30.83 28.21 -29.38
C SER A 4 30.39 28.58 -27.96
N LYS A 5 31.19 29.40 -27.27
CA LYS A 5 30.67 30.20 -26.15
C LYS A 5 29.77 31.31 -26.73
N VAL A 6 28.47 31.07 -26.75
CA VAL A 6 27.48 31.97 -27.37
C VAL A 6 26.89 32.88 -26.29
N LYS A 7 27.16 34.20 -26.36
CA LYS A 7 26.35 35.17 -25.62
C LYS A 7 24.89 35.15 -26.15
N PRO A 8 23.88 35.35 -25.30
CA PRO A 8 22.49 35.07 -25.64
C PRO A 8 21.93 35.95 -26.78
N MET A 9 20.80 35.51 -27.34
CA MET A 9 20.11 36.00 -28.55
C MET A 9 20.74 35.61 -29.90
N LYS A 10 20.44 34.38 -30.35
CA LYS A 10 20.42 34.00 -31.77
C LYS A 10 19.26 33.03 -32.08
N PRO A 11 18.94 32.76 -33.37
CA PRO A 11 17.75 31.99 -33.79
C PRO A 11 17.77 30.51 -33.34
N PRO A 12 16.63 29.79 -33.42
CA PRO A 12 16.58 28.35 -33.17
C PRO A 12 17.63 27.59 -33.97
N MET A 13 18.34 26.70 -33.29
CA MET A 13 19.57 26.08 -33.74
C MET A 13 19.37 24.58 -33.94
N ASN A 14 18.69 24.19 -35.02
CA ASN A 14 18.57 22.78 -35.37
C ASN A 14 19.93 22.25 -35.87
N ILE A 15 20.45 21.21 -35.20
CA ILE A 15 21.81 20.69 -35.38
C ILE A 15 21.86 19.18 -35.11
N ASP A 16 22.02 18.39 -36.18
CA ASP A 16 22.54 17.02 -36.12
C ASP A 16 24.07 17.06 -35.89
N ALA A 17 24.52 17.02 -34.63
CA ALA A 17 25.96 17.03 -34.29
C ALA A 17 26.36 16.51 -32.90
N TYR A 18 27.68 16.34 -32.76
CA TYR A 18 28.37 16.29 -31.47
C TYR A 18 28.50 17.70 -30.85
N VAL A 19 27.72 17.97 -29.79
CA VAL A 19 27.71 19.21 -29.03
C VAL A 19 28.51 19.02 -27.74
N LEU A 20 29.71 19.61 -27.65
CA LEU A 20 30.61 19.37 -26.52
C LEU A 20 30.27 20.18 -25.26
N TYR A 21 29.56 21.31 -25.41
CA TYR A 21 29.09 22.12 -24.28
C TYR A 21 28.01 23.10 -24.75
N LEU A 22 26.94 23.26 -23.98
CA LEU A 22 25.88 24.23 -24.22
C LEU A 22 25.45 24.85 -22.88
N SER A 23 25.62 26.18 -22.72
CA SER A 23 25.15 26.93 -21.55
C SER A 23 24.59 28.30 -21.90
N ASP A 24 23.91 28.92 -20.92
CA ASP A 24 23.30 30.25 -21.03
C ASP A 24 22.29 30.34 -22.21
N ALA A 25 21.63 29.24 -22.50
CA ALA A 25 21.09 28.93 -23.82
C ALA A 25 19.57 28.75 -23.87
N TYR A 26 18.97 29.17 -24.98
CA TYR A 26 17.59 28.88 -25.35
C TYR A 26 17.60 28.01 -26.61
N VAL A 27 17.26 26.73 -26.46
CA VAL A 27 17.24 25.72 -27.52
C VAL A 27 15.80 25.41 -27.87
N LEU A 28 15.38 25.70 -29.11
CA LEU A 28 14.01 25.42 -29.54
C LEU A 28 13.81 23.95 -29.94
N TYR A 29 14.85 23.31 -30.49
CA TYR A 29 14.82 21.94 -30.97
C TYR A 29 16.26 21.42 -31.11
N LEU A 30 16.50 20.19 -30.69
CA LEU A 30 17.76 19.47 -30.87
C LEU A 30 17.44 17.97 -31.01
N SER A 31 17.68 17.39 -32.20
CA SER A 31 17.56 15.96 -32.46
C SER A 31 18.90 15.36 -32.90
N ASP A 32 18.97 14.02 -32.97
CA ASP A 32 20.09 13.27 -33.56
C ASP A 32 21.47 13.62 -32.94
N ALA A 33 21.46 14.03 -31.67
CA ALA A 33 22.56 14.77 -31.06
C ALA A 33 23.35 13.94 -30.04
N TYR A 34 24.67 14.10 -30.05
CA TYR A 34 25.56 13.59 -29.00
C TYR A 34 26.06 14.77 -28.17
N VAL A 35 25.46 14.98 -27.00
CA VAL A 35 25.67 16.15 -26.15
C VAL A 35 26.48 15.76 -24.91
N LEU A 36 27.62 16.41 -24.69
CA LEU A 36 28.46 16.11 -23.53
C LEU A 36 28.00 16.87 -22.27
N TYR A 37 27.53 18.10 -22.42
CA TYR A 37 27.06 18.94 -21.31
C TYR A 37 25.98 19.92 -21.78
N ILE A 38 24.87 19.97 -21.05
CA ILE A 38 23.86 21.04 -21.02
C ILE A 38 23.84 21.59 -19.58
N SER A 39 23.90 22.91 -19.43
CA SER A 39 23.88 23.65 -18.15
C SER A 39 23.13 24.96 -18.35
N ASP A 40 22.46 25.51 -17.33
CA ASP A 40 21.85 26.86 -17.38
C ASP A 40 20.95 27.11 -18.62
N ALA A 41 20.11 26.12 -18.98
CA ALA A 41 19.49 26.05 -20.29
C ALA A 41 17.96 25.93 -20.27
N TYR A 42 17.31 26.58 -21.24
CA TYR A 42 15.90 26.38 -21.56
C TYR A 42 15.80 25.60 -22.88
N VAL A 43 15.35 24.35 -22.80
CA VAL A 43 15.27 23.42 -23.94
C VAL A 43 13.81 23.08 -24.21
N LEU A 44 13.27 23.47 -25.36
CA LEU A 44 11.86 23.26 -25.68
C LEU A 44 11.60 21.82 -26.18
N TYR A 45 12.53 21.24 -26.93
CA TYR A 45 12.48 19.86 -27.40
C TYR A 45 13.90 19.29 -27.52
N LEU A 46 14.10 18.10 -26.97
CA LEU A 46 15.30 17.28 -27.11
C LEU A 46 14.85 15.85 -27.43
N SER A 47 15.16 15.34 -28.63
CA SER A 47 14.79 13.98 -29.06
C SER A 47 16.00 13.23 -29.62
N ASP A 48 15.92 11.91 -29.74
CA ASP A 48 16.88 11.06 -30.47
C ASP A 48 18.35 11.26 -30.03
N ALA A 49 18.57 11.54 -28.74
CA ALA A 49 19.79 12.17 -28.25
C ALA A 49 20.50 11.40 -27.13
N TYR A 50 21.83 11.45 -27.15
CA TYR A 50 22.71 10.91 -26.12
C TYR A 50 23.31 12.07 -25.33
N VAL A 51 22.85 12.27 -24.08
CA VAL A 51 23.26 13.39 -23.22
C VAL A 51 24.05 12.86 -22.02
N LEU A 52 25.32 13.25 -21.89
CA LEU A 52 26.15 12.78 -20.78
C LEU A 52 25.84 13.52 -19.47
N TYR A 53 25.56 14.83 -19.54
CA TYR A 53 25.18 15.65 -18.40
C TYR A 53 24.16 16.72 -18.81
N LEU A 54 23.09 16.84 -18.03
CA LEU A 54 22.05 17.87 -18.13
C LEU A 54 21.78 18.40 -16.72
N SER A 55 22.26 19.61 -16.41
CA SER A 55 22.04 20.28 -15.12
C SER A 55 21.39 21.65 -15.29
N ASP A 56 20.82 22.19 -14.21
CA ASP A 56 20.35 23.59 -14.09
C ASP A 56 19.39 24.00 -15.24
N ALA A 57 18.54 23.08 -15.69
CA ALA A 57 17.84 23.19 -16.96
C ALA A 57 16.32 23.02 -16.87
N TYR A 58 15.62 23.78 -17.70
CA TYR A 58 14.17 23.68 -17.93
C TYR A 58 13.94 23.01 -19.28
N VAL A 59 13.44 21.77 -19.26
CA VAL A 59 13.19 20.96 -20.46
C VAL A 59 11.69 20.76 -20.63
N LEU A 60 11.11 21.21 -21.75
CA LEU A 60 9.67 21.04 -21.98
C LEU A 60 9.35 19.62 -22.49
N TYR A 61 10.14 19.09 -23.42
CA TYR A 61 10.02 17.71 -23.90
C TYR A 61 11.39 17.07 -24.05
N LEU A 62 11.54 15.86 -23.50
CA LEU A 62 12.70 14.98 -23.61
C LEU A 62 12.18 13.60 -24.03
N SER A 63 12.46 13.16 -25.25
CA SER A 63 12.03 11.85 -25.77
C SER A 63 13.18 11.07 -26.41
N ASP A 64 13.01 9.75 -26.56
CA ASP A 64 13.90 8.88 -27.36
C ASP A 64 15.40 8.98 -26.99
N ALA A 65 15.69 9.26 -25.71
CA ALA A 65 16.98 9.77 -25.27
C ALA A 65 17.68 8.90 -24.23
N TYR A 66 19.01 8.93 -24.27
CA TYR A 66 19.89 8.27 -23.29
C TYR A 66 20.60 9.36 -22.48
N VAL A 67 20.22 9.53 -21.21
CA VAL A 67 20.75 10.57 -20.32
C VAL A 67 21.55 9.92 -19.19
N LEU A 68 22.86 10.20 -19.11
CA LEU A 68 23.69 9.59 -18.05
C LEU A 68 23.50 10.30 -16.70
N TYR A 69 23.40 11.63 -16.69
CA TYR A 69 23.13 12.42 -15.50
C TYR A 69 22.15 13.56 -15.82
N LEU A 70 21.08 13.63 -15.03
CA LEU A 70 20.03 14.64 -15.06
C LEU A 70 19.88 15.18 -13.62
N SER A 71 20.31 16.42 -13.36
CA SER A 71 20.24 17.04 -12.02
C SER A 71 19.65 18.46 -12.07
N ASP A 72 19.16 18.96 -10.93
CA ASP A 72 18.75 20.36 -10.75
C ASP A 72 17.72 20.86 -11.78
N ALA A 73 16.93 19.94 -12.34
CA ALA A 73 16.20 20.13 -13.59
C ALA A 73 14.68 20.16 -13.40
N HIS A 74 14.00 20.88 -14.29
CA HIS A 74 12.55 20.93 -14.37
C HIS A 74 12.14 20.37 -15.74
N VAL A 75 11.58 19.15 -15.76
CA VAL A 75 11.22 18.42 -16.99
C VAL A 75 9.70 18.27 -17.07
N LEU A 76 9.07 18.84 -18.09
CA LEU A 76 7.60 18.76 -18.21
C LEU A 76 7.14 17.41 -18.76
N TYR A 77 7.84 16.87 -19.76
CA TYR A 77 7.60 15.52 -20.29
C TYR A 77 8.93 14.81 -20.55
N LEU A 78 9.04 13.60 -20.02
CA LEU A 78 10.14 12.66 -20.17
C LEU A 78 9.55 11.33 -20.63
N SER A 79 9.75 10.94 -21.90
CA SER A 79 9.24 9.67 -22.45
C SER A 79 10.33 8.87 -23.17
N ASP A 80 10.11 7.57 -23.35
CA ASP A 80 10.92 6.70 -24.22
C ASP A 80 12.43 6.70 -23.91
N ALA A 81 12.79 6.98 -22.64
CA ALA A 81 14.13 7.40 -22.26
C ALA A 81 14.83 6.44 -21.28
N TYR A 82 16.16 6.40 -21.39
CA TYR A 82 17.05 5.66 -20.49
C TYR A 82 17.85 6.66 -19.66
N VAL A 83 17.55 6.77 -18.36
CA VAL A 83 18.19 7.73 -17.45
C VAL A 83 19.00 6.97 -16.39
N LEU A 84 20.32 7.16 -16.35
CA LEU A 84 21.14 6.45 -15.36
C LEU A 84 21.05 7.08 -13.96
N TYR A 85 21.07 8.42 -13.89
CA TYR A 85 20.89 9.17 -12.66
C TYR A 85 19.97 10.37 -12.89
N LEU A 86 18.93 10.47 -12.06
CA LEU A 86 17.94 11.54 -12.01
C LEU A 86 17.89 12.03 -10.55
N SER A 87 18.41 13.22 -10.26
CA SER A 87 18.41 13.80 -8.90
C SER A 87 17.89 15.25 -8.90
N ASP A 88 17.48 15.74 -7.72
CA ASP A 88 17.17 17.17 -7.47
C ASP A 88 16.15 17.78 -8.46
N ALA A 89 15.22 16.95 -8.98
CA ALA A 89 14.45 17.27 -10.17
C ALA A 89 12.93 17.34 -9.93
N TYR A 90 12.28 18.21 -10.72
CA TYR A 90 10.83 18.31 -10.82
C TYR A 90 10.37 17.76 -12.17
N VAL A 91 9.73 16.60 -12.17
CA VAL A 91 9.22 15.93 -13.39
C VAL A 91 7.70 15.91 -13.38
N LEU A 92 7.05 16.48 -14.39
CA LEU A 92 5.57 16.48 -14.44
C LEU A 92 5.02 15.17 -15.01
N TYR A 93 5.62 14.64 -16.08
CA TYR A 93 5.29 13.33 -16.64
C TYR A 93 6.56 12.56 -16.97
N LEU A 94 6.62 11.31 -16.49
CA LEU A 94 7.67 10.33 -16.73
C LEU A 94 6.97 9.05 -17.21
N SER A 95 7.09 8.70 -18.50
CA SER A 95 6.49 7.49 -19.09
C SER A 95 7.51 6.67 -19.88
N ASP A 96 7.22 5.39 -20.09
CA ASP A 96 7.96 4.50 -21.01
C ASP A 96 9.49 4.43 -20.77
N ALA A 97 9.92 4.71 -19.54
CA ALA A 97 11.31 5.04 -19.22
C ALA A 97 11.99 4.00 -18.31
N TYR A 98 13.30 3.89 -18.48
CA TYR A 98 14.18 3.06 -17.67
C TYR A 98 15.09 3.96 -16.83
N VAL A 99 14.84 4.05 -15.52
CA VAL A 99 15.59 4.90 -14.59
C VAL A 99 16.39 4.03 -13.62
N LEU A 100 17.72 4.15 -13.60
CA LEU A 100 18.53 3.32 -12.69
C LEU A 100 18.56 3.91 -11.27
N TYR A 101 18.66 5.22 -11.13
CA TYR A 101 18.59 5.93 -9.85
C TYR A 101 17.74 7.19 -9.98
N LEU A 102 16.72 7.30 -9.13
CA LEU A 102 15.83 8.44 -8.97
C LEU A 102 15.87 8.85 -7.49
N SER A 103 16.46 10.01 -7.18
CA SER A 103 16.55 10.55 -5.81
C SER A 103 16.11 12.01 -5.73
N ASP A 104 15.78 12.49 -4.52
CA ASP A 104 15.57 13.91 -4.21
C ASP A 104 14.55 14.63 -5.13
N ALA A 105 13.60 13.88 -5.68
CA ALA A 105 12.78 14.32 -6.81
C ALA A 105 11.29 14.46 -6.47
N PHE A 106 10.61 15.34 -7.19
CA PHE A 106 9.16 15.45 -7.22
C PHE A 106 8.65 14.98 -8.59
N VAL A 107 7.84 13.92 -8.62
CA VAL A 107 7.27 13.35 -9.85
C VAL A 107 5.74 13.38 -9.76
N LEU A 108 5.07 14.08 -10.68
CA LEU A 108 3.60 14.16 -10.64
C LEU A 108 2.95 12.89 -11.22
N TYR A 109 3.45 12.38 -12.34
CA TYR A 109 3.02 11.11 -12.94
C TYR A 109 4.23 10.28 -13.37
N LEU A 110 4.25 9.03 -12.94
CA LEU A 110 5.23 8.00 -13.26
C LEU A 110 4.45 6.77 -13.76
N SER A 111 4.48 6.48 -15.07
CA SER A 111 3.80 5.32 -15.67
C SER A 111 4.73 4.49 -16.54
N ASP A 112 4.37 3.23 -16.80
CA ASP A 112 5.00 2.34 -17.79
C ASP A 112 6.53 2.18 -17.62
N ALA A 113 7.04 2.40 -16.41
CA ALA A 113 8.45 2.62 -16.15
C ALA A 113 9.13 1.48 -15.39
N TYR A 114 10.43 1.31 -15.63
CA TYR A 114 11.31 0.45 -14.84
C TYR A 114 12.25 1.31 -14.00
N VAL A 115 12.15 1.23 -12.67
CA VAL A 115 12.98 2.02 -11.74
C VAL A 115 13.77 1.08 -10.83
N LEU A 116 15.10 1.12 -10.88
CA LEU A 116 15.91 0.22 -10.03
C LEU A 116 16.00 0.75 -8.58
N TYR A 117 16.20 2.06 -8.41
CA TYR A 117 16.20 2.72 -7.10
C TYR A 117 15.41 4.03 -7.15
N LEU A 118 14.48 4.17 -6.21
CA LEU A 118 13.60 5.33 -6.03
C LEU A 118 13.68 5.73 -4.54
N SER A 119 14.40 6.80 -4.21
CA SER A 119 14.57 7.27 -2.82
C SER A 119 14.25 8.76 -2.66
N ASP A 120 14.01 9.20 -1.41
CA ASP A 120 13.92 10.62 -1.03
C ASP A 120 12.89 11.44 -1.83
N ALA A 121 11.88 10.79 -2.40
CA ALA A 121 11.04 11.32 -3.47
C ALA A 121 9.55 11.45 -3.11
N TYR A 122 8.91 12.40 -3.78
CA TYR A 122 7.47 12.65 -3.71
C TYR A 122 6.83 12.30 -5.04
N VAL A 123 6.02 11.23 -5.06
CA VAL A 123 5.35 10.73 -6.28
C VAL A 123 3.84 10.85 -6.13
N LEU A 124 3.15 11.60 -6.99
CA LEU A 124 1.70 11.76 -6.87
C LEU A 124 0.94 10.57 -7.47
N TYR A 125 1.35 10.07 -8.63
CA TYR A 125 0.82 8.85 -9.24
C TYR A 125 1.95 7.97 -9.77
N LEU A 126 1.93 6.71 -9.37
CA LEU A 126 2.84 5.64 -9.79
C LEU A 126 1.95 4.48 -10.30
N SER A 127 1.93 4.24 -11.61
CA SER A 127 1.15 3.15 -12.23
C SER A 127 2.01 2.29 -13.16
N ASP A 128 1.58 1.06 -13.43
CA ASP A 128 2.13 0.17 -14.47
C ASP A 128 3.64 -0.09 -14.37
N ALA A 129 4.24 0.14 -13.19
CA ALA A 129 5.68 0.27 -13.01
C ALA A 129 6.32 -0.93 -12.30
N TYR A 130 7.59 -1.16 -12.61
CA TYR A 130 8.44 -2.16 -11.96
C TYR A 130 9.52 -1.44 -11.16
N VAL A 131 9.40 -1.47 -9.83
CA VAL A 131 10.33 -0.78 -8.90
C VAL A 131 11.09 -1.80 -8.06
N LEU A 132 12.42 -1.82 -8.13
CA LEU A 132 13.20 -2.79 -7.35
C LEU A 132 13.40 -2.34 -5.90
N TYR A 133 13.72 -1.07 -5.66
CA TYR A 133 13.82 -0.48 -4.34
C TYR A 133 13.11 0.88 -4.30
N LEU A 134 12.24 1.04 -3.31
CA LEU A 134 11.46 2.24 -3.02
C LEU A 134 11.62 2.52 -1.52
N SER A 135 12.36 3.58 -1.15
CA SER A 135 12.60 3.97 0.25
C SER A 135 12.40 5.46 0.49
N ASP A 136 12.17 5.87 1.74
CA ASP A 136 12.18 7.30 2.16
C ASP A 136 11.24 8.22 1.35
N THR A 137 10.06 7.72 0.97
CA THR A 137 9.18 8.37 -0.02
C THR A 137 7.77 8.68 0.48
N TYR A 138 7.10 9.57 -0.26
CA TYR A 138 5.67 9.85 -0.15
C TYR A 138 4.99 9.54 -1.49
N VAL A 139 4.14 8.53 -1.53
CA VAL A 139 3.40 8.11 -2.73
C VAL A 139 1.90 8.30 -2.51
N LEU A 140 1.23 9.13 -3.31
CA LEU A 140 -0.22 9.36 -3.12
C LEU A 140 -1.06 8.22 -3.71
N TYR A 141 -0.73 7.75 -4.91
CA TYR A 141 -1.35 6.58 -5.53
C TYR A 141 -0.29 5.66 -6.13
N LEU A 142 -0.37 4.38 -5.79
CA LEU A 142 0.47 3.29 -6.28
C LEU A 142 -0.47 2.19 -6.79
N SER A 143 -0.60 2.03 -8.12
CA SER A 143 -1.45 1.01 -8.73
C SER A 143 -0.69 0.15 -9.74
N ASP A 144 -1.21 -1.05 -10.04
CA ASP A 144 -0.76 -1.92 -11.16
C ASP A 144 0.74 -2.27 -11.15
N ALA A 145 1.42 -2.11 -10.00
CA ALA A 145 2.87 -2.08 -9.90
C ALA A 145 3.47 -3.33 -9.26
N TYR A 146 4.71 -3.65 -9.64
CA TYR A 146 5.54 -4.66 -9.00
C TYR A 146 6.66 -3.98 -8.21
N VAL A 147 6.64 -4.12 -6.88
CA VAL A 147 7.63 -3.53 -5.97
C VAL A 147 8.37 -4.63 -5.22
N LEU A 148 9.70 -4.73 -5.38
CA LEU A 148 10.46 -5.78 -4.67
C LEU A 148 10.74 -5.39 -3.21
N TYR A 149 11.11 -4.14 -2.96
CA TYR A 149 11.31 -3.59 -1.61
C TYR A 149 10.65 -2.22 -1.49
N LEU A 150 9.79 -2.08 -0.48
CA LEU A 150 9.08 -0.87 -0.08
C LEU A 150 9.38 -0.64 1.40
N SER A 151 10.22 0.34 1.75
CA SER A 151 10.56 0.69 3.14
C SER A 151 10.37 2.18 3.41
N ASP A 152 10.25 2.56 4.69
CA ASP A 152 10.33 3.96 5.17
C ASP A 152 9.35 4.93 4.44
N ALA A 153 8.22 4.41 3.95
CA ALA A 153 7.37 5.10 2.99
C ALA A 153 5.97 5.42 3.52
N TYR A 154 5.41 6.53 3.02
CA TYR A 154 4.03 6.94 3.26
C TYR A 154 3.21 6.76 1.98
N VAL A 155 2.31 5.77 1.96
CA VAL A 155 1.47 5.45 0.79
C VAL A 155 0.00 5.72 1.11
N LEU A 156 -0.66 6.62 0.37
CA LEU A 156 -2.08 6.91 0.65
C LEU A 156 -3.02 5.84 0.05
N TYR A 157 -2.76 5.41 -1.18
CA TYR A 157 -3.48 4.31 -1.82
C TYR A 157 -2.51 3.35 -2.50
N LEU A 158 -2.64 2.07 -2.20
CA LEU A 158 -1.91 0.95 -2.79
C LEU A 158 -2.95 -0.06 -3.28
N SER A 159 -3.12 -0.20 -4.61
CA SER A 159 -4.06 -1.15 -5.23
C SER A 159 -3.39 -2.00 -6.31
N ASP A 160 -3.97 -3.16 -6.62
CA ASP A 160 -3.62 -4.01 -7.79
C ASP A 160 -2.13 -4.43 -7.88
N ALA A 161 -1.40 -4.31 -6.77
CA ALA A 161 0.06 -4.35 -6.75
C ALA A 161 0.64 -5.62 -6.12
N TYR A 162 1.85 -5.95 -6.53
CA TYR A 162 2.63 -7.09 -6.04
C TYR A 162 3.85 -6.58 -5.28
N VAL A 163 3.85 -6.72 -3.95
CA VAL A 163 4.91 -6.22 -3.07
C VAL A 163 5.63 -7.40 -2.38
N LEU A 164 6.93 -7.58 -2.63
CA LEU A 164 7.65 -8.71 -2.00
C LEU A 164 8.01 -8.40 -0.53
N TYR A 165 8.46 -7.19 -0.24
CA TYR A 165 8.74 -6.72 1.12
C TYR A 165 8.17 -5.32 1.32
N LEU A 166 7.37 -5.16 2.38
CA LEU A 166 6.79 -3.92 2.85
C LEU A 166 7.17 -3.78 4.34
N SER A 167 8.07 -2.87 4.68
CA SER A 167 8.49 -2.60 6.07
C SER A 167 8.41 -1.11 6.42
N ASP A 168 8.36 -0.78 7.71
CA ASP A 168 8.53 0.57 8.25
C ASP A 168 7.57 1.64 7.65
N ALA A 169 6.45 1.21 7.07
CA ALA A 169 5.63 2.03 6.19
C ALA A 169 4.26 2.39 6.80
N TYR A 170 3.71 3.51 6.36
CA TYR A 170 2.37 3.99 6.68
C TYR A 170 1.48 3.91 5.45
N VAL A 171 0.52 2.98 5.43
CA VAL A 171 -0.39 2.76 4.30
C VAL A 171 -1.84 3.09 4.70
N LEU A 172 -2.48 4.07 4.05
CA LEU A 172 -3.86 4.43 4.42
C LEU A 172 -4.87 3.43 3.84
N TYR A 173 -4.74 3.05 2.57
CA TYR A 173 -5.53 2.01 1.93
C TYR A 173 -4.65 1.03 1.17
N LEU A 174 -4.84 -0.25 1.43
CA LEU A 174 -4.22 -1.39 0.77
C LEU A 174 -5.34 -2.32 0.29
N SER A 175 -5.59 -2.38 -1.02
CA SER A 175 -6.60 -3.27 -1.63
C SER A 175 -6.01 -4.11 -2.76
N ASP A 176 -6.67 -5.22 -3.10
CA ASP A 176 -6.43 -6.02 -4.33
C ASP A 176 -4.96 -6.52 -4.52
N ALA A 177 -4.16 -6.48 -3.45
CA ALA A 177 -2.70 -6.61 -3.53
C ALA A 177 -2.19 -7.96 -3.01
N TYR A 178 -1.02 -8.36 -3.52
CA TYR A 178 -0.28 -9.54 -3.07
C TYR A 178 0.98 -9.11 -2.33
N VAL A 179 1.05 -9.33 -1.02
CA VAL A 179 2.18 -8.93 -0.16
C VAL A 179 2.85 -10.16 0.44
N LEU A 180 4.13 -10.41 0.13
CA LEU A 180 4.81 -11.59 0.68
C LEU A 180 5.24 -11.38 2.13
N TYR A 181 5.80 -10.22 2.46
CA TYR A 181 6.14 -9.82 3.82
C TYR A 181 5.66 -8.39 4.11
N LEU A 182 4.90 -8.24 5.18
CA LEU A 182 4.42 -6.98 5.74
C LEU A 182 4.87 -6.94 7.21
N SER A 183 5.86 -6.11 7.54
CA SER A 183 6.37 -5.93 8.92
C SER A 183 6.37 -4.46 9.33
N ASP A 184 6.40 -4.19 10.64
CA ASP A 184 6.67 -2.86 11.24
C ASP A 184 5.77 -1.70 10.76
N ALA A 185 4.64 -2.04 10.12
CA ALA A 185 3.82 -1.10 9.35
C ALA A 185 2.52 -0.68 10.05
N TYR A 186 2.00 0.47 9.65
CA TYR A 186 0.71 0.99 10.07
C TYR A 186 -0.25 1.03 8.88
N VAL A 187 -1.26 0.16 8.88
CA VAL A 187 -2.25 0.04 7.80
C VAL A 187 -3.64 0.43 8.30
N LEU A 188 -4.26 1.46 7.72
CA LEU A 188 -5.61 1.87 8.18
C LEU A 188 -6.70 0.96 7.62
N TYR A 189 -6.65 0.64 6.33
CA TYR A 189 -7.55 -0.32 5.68
C TYR A 189 -6.75 -1.31 4.85
N LEU A 190 -6.98 -2.60 5.09
CA LEU A 190 -6.45 -3.73 4.35
C LEU A 190 -7.64 -4.58 3.89
N SER A 191 -7.97 -4.54 2.60
CA SER A 191 -9.06 -5.34 2.00
C SER A 191 -8.57 -6.19 0.82
N ASP A 192 -9.31 -7.23 0.47
CA ASP A 192 -9.17 -8.00 -0.79
C ASP A 192 -7.76 -8.60 -1.09
N ALA A 193 -6.86 -8.58 -0.09
CA ALA A 193 -5.43 -8.81 -0.26
C ALA A 193 -4.99 -10.22 0.16
N TYR A 194 -3.85 -10.66 -0.39
CA TYR A 194 -3.18 -11.90 -0.03
C TYR A 194 -1.85 -11.58 0.65
N VAL A 195 -1.76 -11.83 1.97
CA VAL A 195 -0.56 -11.54 2.78
C VAL A 195 0.05 -12.85 3.29
N LEU A 196 1.28 -13.17 2.90
CA LEU A 196 1.90 -14.43 3.36
C LEU A 196 2.40 -14.32 4.81
N TYR A 197 3.09 -13.23 5.15
CA TYR A 197 3.52 -12.92 6.51
C TYR A 197 3.13 -11.49 6.88
N LEU A 198 2.40 -11.35 7.98
CA LEU A 198 2.01 -10.07 8.57
C LEU A 198 2.51 -10.07 10.03
N SER A 199 3.60 -9.34 10.30
CA SER A 199 4.23 -9.25 11.62
C SER A 199 4.29 -7.81 12.13
N ASP A 200 4.37 -7.62 13.46
CA ASP A 200 4.75 -6.35 14.13
C ASP A 200 3.92 -5.09 13.77
N ALA A 201 2.80 -5.28 13.06
CA ALA A 201 2.06 -4.22 12.41
C ALA A 201 0.77 -3.83 13.17
N TYR A 202 0.30 -2.61 12.92
CA TYR A 202 -0.96 -2.08 13.42
C TYR A 202 -1.96 -1.95 12.27
N VAL A 203 -3.03 -2.75 12.29
CA VAL A 203 -4.08 -2.76 11.25
C VAL A 203 -5.40 -2.30 11.86
N LEU A 204 -5.99 -1.19 11.38
CA LEU A 204 -7.26 -0.72 11.94
C LEU A 204 -8.45 -1.55 11.42
N TYR A 205 -8.52 -1.76 10.11
CA TYR A 205 -9.52 -2.63 9.47
C TYR A 205 -8.82 -3.64 8.56
N LEU A 206 -9.13 -4.92 8.78
CA LEU A 206 -8.67 -6.05 7.96
C LEU A 206 -9.92 -6.81 7.48
N SER A 207 -10.27 -6.67 6.21
CA SER A 207 -11.43 -7.32 5.59
C SER A 207 -11.06 -8.18 4.39
N ASP A 208 -11.90 -9.17 4.04
CA ASP A 208 -11.90 -9.89 2.75
C ASP A 208 -10.57 -10.56 2.31
N ALA A 209 -9.60 -10.63 3.22
CA ALA A 209 -8.20 -10.93 2.93
C ALA A 209 -7.74 -12.29 3.45
N TYR A 210 -6.71 -12.85 2.80
CA TYR A 210 -6.11 -14.13 3.14
C TYR A 210 -4.72 -13.91 3.74
N VAL A 211 -4.59 -14.15 5.05
CA VAL A 211 -3.32 -14.02 5.79
C VAL A 211 -2.81 -15.42 6.17
N LEU A 212 -1.62 -15.82 5.68
CA LEU A 212 -1.10 -17.16 6.03
C LEU A 212 -0.54 -17.19 7.46
N TYR A 213 0.24 -16.19 7.84
CA TYR A 213 0.78 -16.01 9.19
C TYR A 213 0.52 -14.58 9.71
N LEU A 214 -0.11 -14.49 10.88
CA LEU A 214 -0.31 -13.27 11.65
C LEU A 214 0.43 -13.40 12.99
N SER A 215 1.49 -12.62 13.20
CA SER A 215 2.28 -12.63 14.44
C SER A 215 2.46 -11.23 15.02
N ASP A 216 2.41 -11.08 16.34
CA ASP A 216 2.73 -9.83 17.09
C ASP A 216 1.91 -8.56 16.70
N ALA A 217 0.97 -8.71 15.77
CA ALA A 217 0.21 -7.64 15.14
C ALA A 217 -1.04 -7.24 15.95
N HIS A 218 -1.44 -5.99 15.83
CA HIS A 218 -2.60 -5.42 16.50
C HIS A 218 -3.69 -5.09 15.47
N VAL A 219 -4.76 -5.88 15.43
CA VAL A 219 -5.89 -5.72 14.51
C VAL A 219 -7.13 -5.23 15.27
N LEU A 220 -7.64 -4.02 14.96
CA LEU A 220 -8.81 -3.50 15.68
C LEU A 220 -10.11 -4.18 15.22
N TYR A 221 -10.32 -4.27 13.90
CA TYR A 221 -11.46 -4.94 13.27
C TYR A 221 -10.99 -5.99 12.26
N LEU A 222 -11.44 -7.24 12.46
CA LEU A 222 -11.18 -8.38 11.57
C LEU A 222 -12.51 -8.95 11.06
N SER A 223 -12.83 -8.74 9.79
CA SER A 223 -14.09 -9.16 9.15
C SER A 223 -13.84 -10.03 7.93
N ASP A 224 -14.62 -11.09 7.72
CA ASP A 224 -14.66 -11.90 6.48
C ASP A 224 -13.31 -12.50 5.98
N ALA A 225 -12.27 -12.39 6.81
CA ALA A 225 -10.88 -12.74 6.49
C ALA A 225 -10.50 -14.17 6.90
N TYR A 226 -9.47 -14.72 6.26
CA TYR A 226 -8.95 -16.06 6.52
C TYR A 226 -7.51 -16.01 7.05
N VAL A 227 -7.31 -16.34 8.32
CA VAL A 227 -6.00 -16.31 9.01
C VAL A 227 -5.54 -17.74 9.37
N LEU A 228 -4.62 -18.34 8.59
CA LEU A 228 -4.29 -19.76 8.78
C LEU A 228 -3.46 -20.05 10.05
N TYR A 229 -2.60 -19.11 10.46
CA TYR A 229 -1.80 -19.23 11.68
C TYR A 229 -1.79 -17.89 12.43
N LEU A 230 -2.07 -17.96 13.72
CA LEU A 230 -2.05 -16.80 14.63
C LEU A 230 -1.18 -17.12 15.85
N SER A 231 -0.22 -16.24 16.14
CA SER A 231 0.56 -16.22 17.39
C SER A 231 0.62 -14.78 17.91
N ASP A 232 0.42 -14.58 19.21
CA ASP A 232 0.70 -13.33 19.95
C ASP A 232 0.02 -12.03 19.43
N ALA A 233 -0.81 -12.13 18.40
CA ALA A 233 -1.56 -11.03 17.79
C ALA A 233 -2.82 -10.66 18.60
N TYR A 234 -3.10 -9.37 18.71
CA TYR A 234 -4.24 -8.83 19.43
C TYR A 234 -5.37 -8.44 18.47
N VAL A 235 -6.52 -9.14 18.54
CA VAL A 235 -7.72 -8.84 17.74
C VAL A 235 -8.85 -8.38 18.67
N LEU A 236 -9.37 -7.16 18.48
CA LEU A 236 -10.43 -6.61 19.36
C LEU A 236 -11.85 -6.97 18.90
N TYR A 237 -12.16 -6.81 17.62
CA TYR A 237 -13.45 -7.13 17.02
C TYR A 237 -13.30 -8.18 15.91
N LEU A 238 -14.22 -9.14 15.89
CA LEU A 238 -14.21 -10.29 14.99
C LEU A 238 -15.63 -10.56 14.46
N SER A 239 -15.80 -10.61 13.14
CA SER A 239 -17.05 -11.01 12.47
C SER A 239 -16.78 -11.88 11.26
N ASP A 240 -17.39 -13.06 11.19
CA ASP A 240 -17.38 -13.99 10.06
C ASP A 240 -16.00 -14.44 9.50
N ALA A 241 -14.91 -14.02 10.13
CA ALA A 241 -13.54 -14.41 9.85
C ALA A 241 -13.16 -15.78 10.47
N TYR A 242 -12.30 -16.52 9.77
CA TYR A 242 -11.75 -17.81 10.21
C TYR A 242 -10.31 -17.65 10.73
N SER A 243 -10.01 -18.22 11.90
CA SER A 243 -8.62 -18.32 12.37
C SER A 243 -8.29 -19.60 13.13
N LYS A 244 -7.03 -20.04 13.01
CA LYS A 244 -6.46 -21.19 13.71
C LYS A 244 -5.25 -20.75 14.54
N SER A 245 -5.49 -20.61 15.85
CA SER A 245 -4.47 -20.19 16.81
C SER A 245 -3.42 -21.30 17.04
N LEU A 246 -2.15 -20.91 17.17
CA LEU A 246 -1.08 -21.81 17.63
C LEU A 246 -0.94 -21.81 19.17
N HIS A 247 -1.30 -20.70 19.81
CA HIS A 247 -1.33 -20.54 21.28
C HIS A 247 -2.70 -20.06 21.77
N ASP A 248 -3.03 -20.41 23.02
CA ASP A 248 -4.39 -20.26 23.57
C ASP A 248 -4.54 -18.92 24.33
N PHE A 249 -5.29 -17.98 23.72
CA PHE A 249 -5.57 -16.66 24.28
C PHE A 249 -7.09 -16.43 24.41
N PRO A 250 -7.54 -15.66 25.43
CA PRO A 250 -8.94 -15.63 25.84
C PRO A 250 -9.84 -14.86 24.84
N ARG A 251 -10.56 -15.61 23.99
CA ARG A 251 -11.58 -15.10 23.05
C ARG A 251 -12.63 -14.22 23.74
N ARG A 252 -12.47 -12.89 23.70
CA ARG A 252 -13.53 -11.93 24.08
C ARG A 252 -14.46 -11.63 22.90
N VAL A 253 -15.26 -12.61 22.50
CA VAL A 253 -16.34 -12.40 21.52
C VAL A 253 -17.45 -11.55 22.15
N THR A 254 -17.38 -10.23 21.98
CA THR A 254 -18.48 -9.32 22.36
C THR A 254 -19.38 -9.02 21.16
N GLY A 255 -20.13 -10.03 20.72
CA GLY A 255 -21.18 -9.83 19.71
C GLY A 255 -22.29 -8.89 20.21
N PRO A 256 -23.02 -8.21 19.29
CA PRO A 256 -24.08 -7.28 19.67
C PRO A 256 -25.22 -8.02 20.39
N LYS A 257 -25.52 -7.59 21.63
CA LYS A 257 -26.63 -8.16 22.40
C LYS A 257 -27.96 -7.83 21.72
N LYS A 258 -28.67 -8.85 21.21
CA LYS A 258 -30.10 -8.72 20.92
C LYS A 258 -30.83 -8.38 22.23
N TYR A 259 -31.51 -7.24 22.25
CA TYR A 259 -32.38 -6.85 23.36
C TYR A 259 -33.70 -7.62 23.28
N GLU A 260 -33.73 -8.82 23.84
CA GLU A 260 -35.00 -9.45 24.21
C GLU A 260 -35.56 -8.73 25.45
N LYS A 261 -36.83 -8.30 25.37
CA LYS A 261 -37.53 -7.73 26.52
C LYS A 261 -37.84 -8.85 27.52
N PRO A 262 -37.60 -8.66 28.83
CA PRO A 262 -38.18 -9.52 29.85
C PRO A 262 -39.71 -9.45 29.77
N SER A 263 -40.36 -10.62 29.88
CA SER A 263 -41.78 -10.71 30.18
C SER A 263 -41.99 -10.43 31.67
N GLU A 264 -42.82 -9.45 32.00
CA GLU A 264 -43.33 -9.28 33.36
C GLU A 264 -44.41 -10.34 33.60
N ASP A 265 -44.22 -11.23 34.57
CA ASP A 265 -45.33 -11.98 35.15
C ASP A 265 -45.09 -12.37 36.62
N SER A 266 -46.20 -12.37 37.35
CA SER A 266 -46.47 -12.48 38.80
C SER A 266 -45.52 -13.19 39.80
N ASP A 267 -45.46 -12.56 40.99
CA ASP A 267 -45.52 -13.10 42.37
C ASP A 267 -44.70 -14.34 42.81
N THR A 268 -43.85 -14.13 43.83
CA THR A 268 -43.89 -14.93 45.07
C THR A 268 -43.65 -14.02 46.29
N SER A 269 -44.21 -14.39 47.46
CA SER A 269 -44.10 -13.61 48.70
C SER A 269 -43.88 -14.51 49.91
N SER A 270 -43.17 -14.00 50.94
CA SER A 270 -43.47 -14.16 52.39
C SER A 270 -42.24 -13.93 53.29
N GLU A 271 -42.42 -13.14 54.36
CA GLU A 271 -41.96 -13.38 55.74
C GLU A 271 -42.70 -12.36 56.68
N PRO A 272 -42.95 -12.63 57.99
CA PRO A 272 -44.32 -12.43 58.50
C PRO A 272 -44.54 -11.61 59.81
N PHE A 273 -45.73 -11.00 59.91
CA PHE A 273 -46.53 -10.59 61.10
C PHE A 273 -47.99 -10.26 60.65
N GLY A 274 -49.04 -10.18 61.49
CA GLY A 274 -49.19 -10.49 62.93
C GLY A 274 -50.52 -9.99 63.56
N ASP A 275 -50.93 -10.65 64.65
CA ASP A 275 -52.02 -10.33 65.62
C ASP A 275 -53.53 -10.48 65.24
N ASP A 276 -54.31 -10.93 66.24
CA ASP A 276 -55.78 -10.88 66.51
C ASP A 276 -56.90 -11.50 65.59
N ARG A 277 -57.68 -12.44 66.19
CA ARG A 277 -59.12 -12.85 65.99
C ARG A 277 -59.69 -13.40 64.63
N GLY A 278 -60.19 -14.65 64.62
CA GLY A 278 -61.07 -15.29 63.59
C GLY A 278 -61.28 -16.83 63.77
N ALA A 279 -62.06 -17.56 62.92
CA ALA A 279 -62.24 -19.07 63.03
C ALA A 279 -62.57 -19.92 61.71
N SER A 280 -61.62 -20.75 61.08
CA SER A 280 -61.68 -22.10 60.24
C SER A 280 -60.68 -22.44 58.99
N GLY A 281 -60.31 -23.72 58.56
CA GLY A 281 -59.82 -24.22 57.17
C GLY A 281 -58.67 -25.34 56.87
N GLU A 282 -58.70 -26.26 55.82
CA GLU A 282 -57.77 -27.48 55.52
C GLU A 282 -57.54 -28.11 54.01
N VAL A 283 -56.62 -29.14 53.72
CA VAL A 283 -56.48 -30.25 52.58
C VAL A 283 -55.20 -30.43 51.55
N GLY A 284 -54.90 -31.59 50.81
CA GLY A 284 -53.68 -31.95 49.87
C GLY A 284 -53.65 -33.21 48.84
N GLU A 285 -52.50 -33.71 48.19
CA GLU A 285 -52.32 -34.97 47.25
C GLU A 285 -50.98 -35.28 46.32
N PRO A 286 -50.87 -36.26 45.29
CA PRO A 286 -49.61 -37.05 44.76
C PRO A 286 -49.27 -37.40 43.19
N SER A 287 -48.23 -38.25 42.74
CA SER A 287 -47.71 -38.54 41.27
C SER A 287 -46.81 -39.84 40.81
N ALA A 288 -46.34 -40.07 39.49
CA ALA A 288 -45.51 -41.25 38.83
C ALA A 288 -44.85 -41.02 37.34
N THR A 289 -44.16 -41.78 36.36
CA THR A 289 -43.67 -43.18 35.81
C THR A 289 -42.48 -43.23 34.67
N SER A 290 -42.01 -44.36 33.94
CA SER A 290 -40.82 -44.50 32.92
C SER A 290 -40.56 -45.80 31.92
N GLU A 291 -39.71 -45.85 30.79
CA GLU A 291 -39.31 -47.01 29.82
C GLU A 291 -37.99 -46.92 28.86
N ASP A 292 -37.69 -47.95 28.00
CA ASP A 292 -36.55 -48.53 27.16
C ASP A 292 -36.33 -48.01 25.66
N VAL A 293 -35.40 -48.36 24.70
CA VAL A 293 -34.20 -49.28 24.55
C VAL A 293 -33.21 -48.89 23.38
N ARG A 294 -31.97 -49.44 23.44
CA ARG A 294 -30.84 -49.72 22.47
C ARG A 294 -31.08 -49.81 20.92
N LEU A 295 -30.09 -49.85 19.97
CA LEU A 295 -28.61 -49.64 19.84
C LEU A 295 -28.20 -49.75 18.32
N LEU A 296 -26.89 -49.60 18.01
CA LEU A 296 -26.15 -50.03 16.78
C LEU A 296 -26.33 -49.16 15.52
N SER A 297 -25.44 -49.17 14.52
CA SER A 297 -23.96 -49.27 14.39
C SER A 297 -23.62 -49.47 12.90
N ASP A 298 -22.44 -49.00 12.47
CA ASP A 298 -21.81 -49.30 11.16
C ASP A 298 -22.61 -48.76 9.92
N GLU A 299 -22.04 -48.42 8.75
CA GLU A 299 -20.93 -49.03 8.02
C GLU A 299 -19.93 -48.03 7.37
N LYS A 300 -18.79 -48.59 6.92
CA LYS A 300 -17.76 -48.01 6.03
C LYS A 300 -16.88 -49.19 5.55
N PRO A 301 -16.13 -49.14 4.42
CA PRO A 301 -16.25 -48.34 3.18
C PRO A 301 -16.51 -49.22 1.92
N THR A 302 -16.62 -48.58 0.75
CA THR A 302 -16.08 -49.09 -0.53
C THR A 302 -15.44 -47.94 -1.29
#